data_AF-A0A8T4JFP5-F1
#
_entry.id   AF-A0A8T4JFP5-F1
#
_cell.length_a   1.000
_cell.length_b   1.000
_cell.length_c   1.000
_cell.angle_alpha   90.00
_cell.angle_beta   90.00
_cell.angle_gamma   90.00
#
_symmetry.space_group_name_H-M   'P 1'
#
loop_
_entity.id
_entity.type
_entity.pdbx_description
1 polymer ?
#
loop_
_entity_poly.entity_id
_entity_poly.type
_entity_poly.pdbx_seq_one_letter_code
_entity_poly.pdbx_strand_id
1 'polypeptide(L)'
;MAAETAAAGAAIGLFIFIGIIWFALFVVGILLLIFWIFMIIDVAKRNFKTESDKIIWILVVVLAGWIGAIIYYFVIKKPDKH
;
A
#
# COMPACT_ATOMS: atom_id res chain seq x y z
N MET A 1 -15.13 13.35 -42.70
CA MET A 1 -14.57 14.51 -41.96
C MET A 1 -15.14 14.67 -40.54
N ALA A 2 -16.42 15.02 -40.33
CA ALA A 2 -16.96 15.26 -38.97
C ALA A 2 -17.05 14.02 -38.04
N ALA A 3 -17.36 12.84 -38.60
CA ALA A 3 -17.40 11.59 -37.84
C ALA A 3 -16.00 11.08 -37.45
N GLU A 4 -14.99 11.34 -38.29
CA GLU A 4 -13.60 10.91 -38.10
C GLU A 4 -12.90 11.76 -37.02
N THR A 5 -13.19 13.06 -36.97
CA THR A 5 -12.67 13.95 -35.91
C THR A 5 -13.30 13.67 -34.55
N ALA A 6 -14.57 13.27 -34.49
CA ALA A 6 -15.24 12.84 -33.27
C ALA A 6 -14.67 11.52 -32.72
N ALA A 7 -14.41 10.54 -33.58
CA ALA A 7 -13.80 9.27 -33.19
C ALA A 7 -12.37 9.45 -32.64
N ALA A 8 -11.56 10.32 -33.27
CA ALA A 8 -10.23 10.65 -32.78
C ALA A 8 -10.26 11.34 -31.40
N GLY A 9 -11.18 12.27 -31.17
CA GLY A 9 -11.36 12.92 -29.87
C GLY A 9 -11.74 11.94 -28.76
N ALA A 10 -12.64 10.98 -29.04
CA ALA A 10 -13.02 9.93 -28.10
C ALA A 10 -11.85 8.99 -27.76
N ALA A 11 -11.04 8.60 -28.76
CA ALA A 11 -9.87 7.75 -28.55
C ALA A 11 -8.80 8.43 -27.69
N ILE A 12 -8.53 9.72 -27.92
CA ILE A 12 -7.59 10.51 -27.11
C ILE A 12 -8.11 10.66 -25.67
N GLY A 13 -9.40 10.96 -25.50
CA GLY A 13 -10.03 11.05 -24.19
C GLY A 13 -9.93 9.74 -23.39
N LEU A 14 -10.20 8.61 -24.04
CA LEU A 14 -10.05 7.28 -23.43
C LEU A 14 -8.60 6.97 -23.07
N PHE A 15 -7.65 7.32 -23.95
CA PHE A 15 -6.23 7.09 -23.71
C PHE A 15 -5.70 7.89 -22.52
N ILE A 16 -6.08 9.17 -22.42
CA ILE A 16 -5.74 10.02 -21.27
C ILE A 16 -6.37 9.47 -19.99
N PHE A 17 -7.64 9.07 -20.05
CA PHE A 17 -8.34 8.50 -18.89
C PHE A 17 -7.67 7.21 -18.39
N ILE A 18 -7.33 6.29 -19.29
CA ILE A 18 -6.56 5.08 -18.97
C ILE A 18 -5.20 5.45 -18.38
N GLY A 19 -4.51 6.44 -18.96
CA GLY A 19 -3.20 6.89 -18.48
C GLY A 19 -3.25 7.44 -17.04
N ILE A 20 -4.28 8.22 -16.72
CA ILE A 20 -4.50 8.75 -15.36
C ILE A 20 -4.76 7.62 -14.37
N ILE A 21 -5.56 6.61 -14.75
CA ILE A 21 -5.82 5.45 -13.89
C ILE A 21 -4.52 4.70 -13.59
N TRP A 22 -3.71 4.41 -14.60
CA TRP A 22 -2.43 3.73 -14.41
C TRP A 22 -1.46 4.53 -13.55
N PHE A 23 -1.39 5.84 -13.77
CA PHE A 23 -0.58 6.73 -12.94
C PHE A 23 -1.06 6.74 -11.48
N ALA A 24 -2.37 6.81 -11.24
CA ALA A 24 -2.94 6.76 -9.90
C ALA A 24 -2.62 5.42 -9.21
N LEU A 25 -2.77 4.29 -9.90
CA LEU A 25 -2.42 2.97 -9.37
C LEU A 25 -0.93 2.87 -9.03
N PHE A 26 -0.06 3.44 -9.87
CA PHE A 26 1.38 3.48 -9.62
C PHE A 26 1.71 4.27 -8.34
N VAL A 27 1.11 5.45 -8.16
CA VAL A 27 1.29 6.26 -6.95
C VAL A 27 0.79 5.51 -5.72
N VAL A 28 -0.37 4.85 -5.80
CA VAL A 28 -0.90 4.03 -4.69
C VAL A 28 0.04 2.87 -4.35
N GLY A 29 0.61 2.20 -5.36
CA GLY A 29 1.60 1.14 -5.17
C GLY A 29 2.84 1.64 -4.42
N ILE A 30 3.36 2.81 -4.78
CA ILE A 30 4.49 3.44 -4.07
C ILE A 30 4.11 3.76 -2.63
N LEU A 31 2.94 4.34 -2.40
CA LEU A 31 2.47 4.67 -1.04
C LEU A 31 2.33 3.41 -0.18
N LEU A 32 1.84 2.30 -0.73
CA LEU A 32 1.78 1.01 -0.05
C LEU A 32 3.16 0.47 0.30
N LEU A 33 4.15 0.61 -0.59
CA LEU A 33 5.53 0.23 -0.30
C LEU A 33 6.15 1.09 0.81
N ILE A 34 5.95 2.40 0.76
CA ILE A 34 6.41 3.32 1.81
C ILE A 34 5.75 2.95 3.15
N PHE A 35 4.44 2.71 3.14
CA PHE A 35 3.71 2.28 4.33
C PHE A 35 4.23 0.96 4.89
N TRP A 36 4.52 -0.02 4.03
CA TRP A 36 5.09 -1.30 4.43
C TRP A 36 6.46 -1.13 5.11
N ILE A 37 7.37 -0.36 4.51
CA ILE A 37 8.68 -0.08 5.11
C ILE A 37 8.52 0.67 6.44
N PHE A 38 7.60 1.63 6.51
CA PHE A 38 7.31 2.37 7.74
C PHE A 38 6.86 1.44 8.87
N MET A 39 6.09 0.40 8.55
CA MET A 39 5.64 -0.59 9.55
C MET A 39 6.78 -1.49 10.04
N ILE A 40 7.74 -1.83 9.17
CA ILE A 40 8.96 -2.53 9.60
C ILE A 40 9.76 -1.65 10.59
N ILE A 41 9.87 -0.34 10.32
CA ILE A 41 10.54 0.61 11.21
C ILE A 41 9.78 0.73 12.54
N ASP A 42 8.46 0.79 12.52
CA ASP A 42 7.61 0.83 13.72
C ASP A 42 7.86 -0.41 14.59
N VAL A 43 7.84 -1.62 14.02
CA VAL A 43 8.18 -2.87 14.71
C VAL A 43 9.60 -2.79 15.30
N ALA A 44 10.59 -2.38 14.52
CA ALA A 44 11.98 -2.33 15.00
C ALA A 44 12.16 -1.38 16.20
N LYS A 45 11.49 -0.22 16.15
CA LYS A 45 11.56 0.83 17.19
C LYS A 45 10.68 0.53 18.40
N ARG A 46 9.63 -0.28 18.27
CA ARG A 46 8.73 -0.61 19.39
C ARG A 46 9.46 -1.47 20.41
N ASN A 47 9.25 -1.16 21.69
CA ASN A 47 9.70 -2.00 22.79
C ASN A 47 8.65 -3.08 23.04
N PHE A 48 8.92 -4.29 22.56
CA PHE A 48 8.11 -5.47 22.87
C PHE A 48 8.48 -5.99 24.27
N LYS A 49 7.51 -6.64 24.93
CA LYS A 49 7.74 -7.25 26.26
C LYS A 49 8.79 -8.37 26.20
N THR A 50 8.86 -9.08 25.07
CA THR A 50 9.87 -10.10 24.81
C THR A 50 10.59 -9.80 23.49
N GLU A 51 11.87 -10.14 23.39
CA GLU A 51 12.61 -10.04 22.12
C GLU A 51 12.04 -10.98 21.06
N SER A 52 11.55 -12.14 21.47
CA SER A 52 10.91 -13.11 20.55
C SER A 52 9.69 -12.52 19.85
N ASP A 53 8.85 -11.75 20.54
CA ASP A 53 7.68 -11.10 19.91
C ASP A 53 8.11 -10.10 18.83
N LYS A 54 9.19 -9.35 19.05
CA LYS A 54 9.74 -8.42 18.05
C LYS A 54 10.14 -9.18 16.78
N ILE A 55 10.85 -10.29 16.96
CA ILE A 55 11.34 -11.12 15.85
C ILE A 55 10.18 -11.75 15.09
N ILE A 56 9.15 -12.24 15.78
CA ILE A 56 7.96 -12.81 15.13
C ILE A 56 7.25 -11.74 14.28
N TRP A 57 7.02 -10.55 14.83
CA TRP A 57 6.32 -9.49 14.10
C TRP A 57 7.11 -8.94 12.93
N ILE A 58 8.44 -8.82 13.04
CA ILE A 58 9.25 -8.37 11.90
C ILE A 58 9.23 -9.42 10.79
N LEU A 59 9.28 -10.71 11.12
CA LEU A 59 9.14 -11.81 10.16
C LEU A 59 7.76 -11.81 9.49
N VAL A 60 6.68 -11.64 10.26
CA VAL A 60 5.32 -11.58 9.72
C VAL A 60 5.16 -10.39 8.77
N VAL A 61 5.59 -9.20 9.17
CA VAL A 61 5.48 -7.99 8.33
C VAL A 61 6.35 -8.11 7.08
N VAL A 62 7.57 -8.65 7.19
CA VAL A 62 8.48 -8.80 6.05
C VAL A 62 8.00 -9.88 5.07
N LEU A 63 7.61 -11.07 5.56
CA LEU A 63 7.21 -12.19 4.71
C LEU A 63 5.81 -12.03 4.12
N ALA A 64 4.86 -11.50 4.89
CA ALA A 64 3.49 -11.27 4.40
C ALA A 64 3.33 -9.92 3.67
N GLY A 65 4.38 -9.11 3.60
CA GLY A 65 4.36 -7.85 2.87
C GLY A 65 3.31 -6.86 3.42
N TRP A 66 2.57 -6.25 2.50
CA TRP A 66 1.48 -5.32 2.81
C TRP A 66 0.37 -5.95 3.67
N ILE A 67 0.11 -7.26 3.53
CA ILE A 67 -0.87 -7.98 4.36
C ILE A 67 -0.38 -8.06 5.81
N GLY A 68 0.90 -8.38 6.00
CA GLY A 68 1.54 -8.41 7.33
C GLY A 68 1.51 -7.05 8.01
N ALA A 69 1.73 -5.96 7.26
CA ALA A 69 1.61 -4.59 7.77
C ALA A 69 0.18 -4.26 8.23
N ILE A 70 -0.85 -4.66 7.48
CA ILE A 70 -2.25 -4.45 7.87
C ILE A 70 -2.58 -5.25 9.15
N ILE A 71 -2.17 -6.52 9.22
CA ILE A 71 -2.40 -7.36 10.41
C ILE A 71 -1.69 -6.76 11.63
N TYR A 72 -0.43 -6.33 11.49
CA TYR A 72 0.30 -5.64 12.56
C TYR A 72 -0.44 -4.38 13.02
N TYR A 73 -0.95 -3.56 12.10
CA TYR A 73 -1.72 -2.37 12.46
C TYR A 73 -2.92 -2.72 13.34
N PHE A 74 -3.74 -3.70 12.95
CA PHE A 74 -4.95 -4.06 13.69
C PHE A 74 -4.66 -4.76 15.03
N VAL A 75 -3.71 -5.68 15.06
CA VAL A 75 -3.44 -6.53 16.24
C VAL A 75 -2.57 -5.82 17.27
N ILE A 76 -1.58 -5.05 16.84
CA ILE A 76 -0.54 -4.49 17.73
C ILE A 76 -0.82 -3.04 18.09
N LYS A 77 -1.31 -2.24 17.13
CA LYS A 77 -1.53 -0.80 17.33
C LYS A 77 -2.88 -0.48 17.93
N LYS A 78 -3.83 -1.42 17.90
CA LYS A 78 -5.11 -1.33 18.57
C LYS A 78 -5.15 -2.28 19.77
N PRO A 79 -4.40 -2.04 20.87
CA PRO A 79 -4.71 -2.73 22.11
C PRO A 79 -6.08 -2.24 22.56
N ASP A 80 -7.04 -3.17 22.57
CA ASP A 80 -8.39 -2.97 23.04
C ASP A 80 -8.40 -2.32 24.43
N LYS A 81 -9.30 -1.34 24.59
CA LYS A 81 -9.73 -0.82 25.88
C LYS A 81 -10.63 -1.84 26.59
N HIS A 82 -10.15 -3.05 26.90
CA HIS A 82 -10.91 -3.97 27.76
C HIS A 82 -9.99 -4.68 28.75
#